data_AF-A0AAW0GKK6-F1
#
_entry.id   AF-A0AAW0GKK6-F1
#
_cell.length_a   1.000
_cell.length_b   1.000
_cell.length_c   1.000
_cell.angle_alpha   90.00
_cell.angle_beta   90.00
_cell.angle_gamma   90.00
#
_symmetry.space_group_name_H-M   'P 1'
#
loop_
_entity.id
_entity.type
_entity.pdbx_description
1 polymer ?
#
loop_
_entity_poly.entity_id
_entity_poly.type
_entity_poly.pdbx_seq_one_letter_code
_entity_poly.pdbx_strand_id
1 'polypeptide(L)'
;MSLKNASPNFSLSATEGGTTTTTATHLLPPELEQTFALLTSHRSVLGYLLLSRGPQVAIIRHSGVVFEGDQGKKYAHAVERIVESVHTGLEEVAGESGDVDEIRFMRIRTKRHELLISPDGNYLLAVLHDPSTT
;
A
#
# COMPACT_ATOMS: atom_id res chain seq x y z
N MET A 1 28.06 -0.88 69.16
CA MET A 1 27.70 0.04 68.06
C MET A 1 26.35 -0.40 67.53
N SER A 2 25.34 0.46 67.63
CA SER A 2 24.45 0.82 66.51
C SER A 2 23.27 1.61 67.03
N LEU A 3 23.25 2.88 66.63
CA LEU A 3 22.25 3.87 66.92
C LEU A 3 21.03 3.70 66.01
N LYS A 4 19.89 4.14 66.57
CA LYS A 4 18.58 4.42 65.99
C LYS A 4 18.62 5.14 64.62
N ASN A 5 17.64 4.86 63.75
CA ASN A 5 16.55 5.78 63.36
C ASN A 5 15.70 5.13 62.25
N ALA A 6 14.39 4.93 62.44
CA ALA A 6 13.28 5.87 62.23
C ALA A 6 12.87 6.00 60.75
N SER A 7 11.69 5.45 60.43
CA SER A 7 10.98 5.63 59.16
C SER A 7 10.42 7.05 59.01
N PRO A 8 10.16 7.48 57.78
CA PRO A 8 8.78 7.90 57.51
C PRO A 8 8.19 7.27 56.24
N ASN A 9 6.86 7.22 56.28
CA ASN A 9 5.95 6.76 55.26
C ASN A 9 5.91 7.76 54.09
N PHE A 10 5.93 7.30 52.84
CA PHE A 10 5.50 8.11 51.69
C PHE A 10 4.68 7.24 50.74
N SER A 11 3.36 7.44 50.83
CA SER A 11 2.36 6.99 49.88
C SER A 11 2.33 7.92 48.67
N LEU A 12 2.49 7.38 47.46
CA LEU A 12 2.13 8.07 46.21
C LEU A 12 1.40 7.10 45.28
N SER A 13 0.18 7.50 44.94
CA SER A 13 -0.81 6.85 44.10
C SER A 13 -0.56 7.10 42.61
N ALA A 14 -0.92 6.13 41.76
CA ALA A 14 -1.27 6.23 40.32
C ALA A 14 -0.26 6.91 39.36
N THR A 15 0.12 6.31 38.24
CA THR A 15 -0.79 6.13 37.10
C THR A 15 -0.22 5.07 36.15
N GLU A 16 -1.01 4.05 35.85
CA GLU A 16 -0.82 3.18 34.68
C GLU A 16 -1.04 4.02 33.42
N GLY A 17 0.02 4.22 32.64
CA GLY A 17 -0.03 4.81 31.31
C GLY A 17 0.54 3.82 30.32
N GLY A 18 -0.36 3.16 29.58
CA GLY A 18 -0.08 2.02 28.72
C GLY A 18 1.03 2.26 27.70
N THR A 19 1.80 1.20 27.48
CA THR A 19 2.68 0.96 26.35
C THR A 19 2.03 1.48 25.06
N THR A 20 2.48 2.63 24.58
CA THR A 20 2.17 3.11 23.24
C THR A 20 2.87 2.19 22.26
N THR A 21 2.12 1.18 21.78
CA THR A 21 2.46 0.41 20.60
C THR A 21 2.63 1.40 19.46
N THR A 22 3.87 1.66 19.09
CA THR A 22 4.25 2.54 18.00
C THR A 22 3.82 1.86 16.71
N THR A 23 2.59 2.10 16.29
CA THR A 23 2.16 1.82 14.92
C THR A 23 2.99 2.73 14.04
N ALA A 24 3.92 2.16 13.30
CA ALA A 24 4.72 2.89 12.34
C ALA A 24 3.79 3.40 11.24
N THR A 25 3.26 4.61 11.42
CA THR A 25 2.61 5.38 10.36
C THR A 25 3.70 5.65 9.33
N HIS A 26 3.80 4.81 8.30
CA HIS A 26 4.64 5.10 7.15
C HIS A 26 4.10 6.38 6.52
N LEU A 27 4.73 7.51 6.80
CA LEU A 27 4.38 8.80 6.24
C LEU A 27 4.63 8.72 4.74
N LEU A 28 3.54 8.60 3.98
CA LEU A 28 3.59 8.54 2.52
C LEU A 28 4.32 9.80 2.01
N PRO A 29 5.27 9.67 1.05
CA PRO A 29 6.02 10.82 0.56
C PRO A 29 5.12 11.93 0.00
N PRO A 30 5.46 13.22 0.18
CA PRO A 30 4.66 14.35 -0.33
C PRO A 30 4.36 14.28 -1.83
N GLU A 31 5.33 13.84 -2.64
CA GLU A 31 5.16 13.59 -4.09
C GLU A 31 3.97 12.66 -4.40
N LEU A 32 3.71 11.68 -3.52
CA LEU A 32 2.64 10.72 -3.73
C LEU A 32 1.27 11.37 -3.50
N GLU A 33 1.16 12.29 -2.55
CA GLU A 33 -0.07 13.05 -2.33
C GLU A 33 -0.40 13.97 -3.51
N GLN A 34 0.62 14.63 -4.06
CA GLN A 34 0.46 15.43 -5.29
C GLN A 34 0.00 14.56 -6.47
N THR A 35 0.59 13.37 -6.59
CA THR A 35 0.19 12.39 -7.61
C THR A 35 -1.27 11.98 -7.44
N PHE A 36 -1.73 11.71 -6.21
CA PHE A 36 -3.14 11.39 -5.96
C PHE A 36 -4.10 12.55 -6.26
N ALA A 37 -3.70 13.78 -5.92
CA ALA A 37 -4.48 14.97 -6.29
C ALA A 37 -4.61 15.08 -7.83
N LEU A 38 -3.52 14.86 -8.56
CA LEU A 38 -3.53 14.85 -10.02
C LEU A 38 -4.45 13.75 -10.58
N LEU A 39 -4.30 12.52 -10.10
CA LEU A 39 -5.12 11.38 -10.55
C LEU A 39 -6.61 11.64 -10.32
N THR A 40 -6.99 12.09 -9.12
CA THR A 40 -8.41 12.36 -8.80
C THR A 40 -9.00 13.55 -9.56
N SER A 41 -8.17 14.52 -9.98
CA SER A 41 -8.61 15.66 -10.78
C SER A 41 -8.88 15.31 -12.25
N HIS A 42 -8.30 14.22 -12.74
CA HIS A 42 -8.36 13.88 -14.16
C HIS A 42 -9.68 13.17 -14.49
N ARG A 43 -10.51 13.76 -15.37
CA ARG A 43 -11.87 13.27 -15.70
C ARG A 43 -11.96 11.82 -16.21
N SER A 44 -10.88 11.32 -16.81
CA SER A 44 -10.81 9.94 -17.31
C SER A 44 -10.53 8.93 -16.19
N VAL A 45 -10.09 9.37 -15.01
CA VAL A 45 -9.74 8.51 -13.89
C VAL A 45 -11.01 8.22 -13.10
N LEU A 46 -11.35 6.94 -13.00
CA LEU A 46 -12.47 6.44 -12.22
C LEU A 46 -12.09 6.19 -10.76
N GLY A 47 -10.80 5.99 -10.50
CA GLY A 47 -10.26 5.79 -9.16
C GLY A 47 -8.82 5.30 -9.16
N TYR A 48 -8.24 5.19 -7.97
CA TYR A 48 -6.95 4.54 -7.75
C TYR A 48 -6.94 3.63 -6.51
N LEU A 49 -6.00 2.69 -6.50
CA LEU A 49 -5.66 1.79 -5.40
C LEU A 49 -4.16 1.86 -5.15
N LEU A 50 -3.77 2.19 -3.93
CA LEU A 50 -2.41 2.04 -3.43
C LEU A 50 -2.37 0.82 -2.51
N LEU A 51 -1.56 -0.17 -2.90
CA LEU A 51 -1.43 -1.43 -2.18
C LEU A 51 -0.03 -1.56 -1.59
N SER A 52 0.07 -2.22 -0.43
CA SER A 52 1.36 -2.65 0.13
C SER A 52 1.92 -3.83 -0.66
N ARG A 53 3.24 -3.90 -0.80
CA ARG A 53 3.94 -5.06 -1.34
C ARG A 53 4.48 -5.91 -0.18
N GLY A 54 4.18 -7.20 -0.17
CA GLY A 54 4.58 -8.12 0.89
C GLY A 54 3.83 -9.44 0.81
N PRO A 55 3.95 -10.33 1.82
CA PRO A 55 3.31 -11.64 1.83
C PRO A 55 1.77 -11.60 1.75
N GLN A 56 1.17 -10.46 2.11
CA GLN A 56 -0.24 -10.20 1.96
C GLN A 56 -0.41 -8.76 1.45
N VAL A 57 -1.03 -8.58 0.28
CA VAL A 57 -1.44 -7.26 -0.20
C VAL A 57 -2.52 -6.69 0.74
N ALA A 58 -2.29 -5.45 1.19
CA ALA A 58 -3.25 -4.66 1.92
C ALA A 58 -3.47 -3.33 1.21
N ILE A 59 -4.71 -2.83 1.25
CA ILE A 59 -5.03 -1.52 0.70
C ILE A 59 -4.54 -0.46 1.69
N ILE A 60 -3.55 0.32 1.27
CA ILE A 60 -3.03 1.47 2.05
C ILE A 60 -3.94 2.67 1.87
N ARG A 61 -4.37 2.91 0.63
CA ARG A 61 -5.23 4.04 0.25
C ARG A 61 -5.99 3.72 -1.02
N HIS A 62 -7.19 4.28 -1.16
CA HIS A 62 -7.95 4.18 -2.40
C HIS A 62 -8.83 5.43 -2.59
N SER A 63 -9.27 5.65 -3.82
CA SER A 63 -10.27 6.66 -4.18
C SER A 63 -11.13 6.15 -5.32
N GLY A 64 -12.38 6.60 -5.38
CA GLY A 64 -13.36 6.20 -6.38
C GLY A 64 -14.28 5.07 -5.90
N VAL A 65 -15.58 5.22 -6.20
CA VAL A 65 -16.66 4.33 -5.75
C VAL A 65 -16.47 2.86 -6.17
N VAL A 66 -15.73 2.63 -7.26
CA VAL A 66 -15.41 1.27 -7.76
C VAL A 66 -14.55 0.46 -6.80
N PHE A 67 -13.83 1.13 -5.90
CA PHE A 67 -12.91 0.50 -4.96
C PHE A 67 -13.42 0.49 -3.52
N GLU A 68 -14.68 0.82 -3.28
CA GLU A 68 -15.27 0.76 -1.95
C GLU A 68 -15.69 -0.67 -1.56
N GLY A 69 -15.60 -0.96 -0.25
CA GLY A 69 -16.05 -2.23 0.32
C GLY A 69 -15.34 -3.45 -0.26
N ASP A 70 -16.11 -4.51 -0.53
CA ASP A 70 -15.55 -5.79 -0.99
C ASP A 70 -15.06 -5.75 -2.44
N GLN A 71 -15.50 -4.77 -3.25
CA GLN A 71 -15.00 -4.62 -4.61
C GLN A 71 -13.54 -4.17 -4.61
N GLY A 72 -13.17 -3.20 -3.77
CA GLY A 72 -11.78 -2.79 -3.59
C GLY A 72 -10.85 -3.95 -3.25
N LYS A 73 -11.28 -4.82 -2.32
CA LYS A 73 -10.52 -6.03 -1.94
C LYS A 73 -10.35 -7.00 -3.10
N LYS A 74 -11.41 -7.24 -3.89
CA LYS A 74 -11.33 -8.09 -5.08
C LYS A 74 -10.36 -7.53 -6.12
N TYR A 75 -10.38 -6.21 -6.33
CA TYR A 75 -9.41 -5.55 -7.22
C TYR A 75 -7.98 -5.66 -6.67
N ALA A 76 -7.76 -5.46 -5.38
CA ALA A 76 -6.45 -5.59 -4.76
C ALA A 76 -5.85 -6.98 -4.99
N HIS A 77 -6.61 -8.05 -4.70
CA HIS A 77 -6.17 -9.43 -4.94
C HIS A 77 -6.03 -9.78 -6.43
N ALA A 78 -6.81 -9.16 -7.31
CA ALA A 78 -6.62 -9.34 -8.75
C ALA A 78 -5.33 -8.70 -9.24
N VAL A 79 -5.05 -7.47 -8.81
CA VAL A 79 -3.81 -6.73 -9.15
C VAL A 79 -2.59 -7.48 -8.64
N GLU A 80 -2.62 -7.95 -7.39
CA GLU A 80 -1.56 -8.78 -6.79
C GLU A 80 -1.23 -9.98 -7.67
N ARG A 81 -2.23 -10.82 -7.98
CA ARG A 81 -2.04 -12.02 -8.80
C ARG A 81 -1.56 -11.72 -10.21
N ILE A 82 -2.03 -10.63 -10.82
CA ILE A 82 -1.59 -10.21 -12.16
C ILE A 82 -0.10 -9.88 -12.15
N VAL A 83 0.35 -9.06 -11.19
CA VAL A 83 1.76 -8.66 -11.08
C VAL A 83 2.64 -9.88 -10.79
N GLU A 84 2.22 -10.74 -9.87
CA GLU A 84 2.93 -11.99 -9.55
C GLU A 84 3.04 -12.91 -10.76
N SER A 85 1.94 -13.13 -11.49
CA SER A 85 1.95 -14.01 -12.67
C SER A 85 2.88 -13.49 -13.77
N VAL A 86 2.92 -12.18 -14.00
CA VAL A 86 3.84 -11.58 -14.99
C VAL A 86 5.28 -11.67 -14.52
N HIS A 87 5.55 -11.50 -13.22
CA HIS A 87 6.89 -11.67 -12.66
C HIS A 87 7.41 -13.08 -12.90
N THR A 88 6.63 -14.10 -12.54
CA THR A 88 6.97 -15.51 -12.80
C THR A 88 7.21 -15.76 -14.29
N GLY A 89 6.36 -15.21 -15.16
CA GLY A 89 6.56 -15.34 -16.60
C GLY A 89 7.86 -14.69 -17.11
N LEU A 90 8.30 -13.58 -16.53
CA LEU A 90 9.58 -12.96 -16.86
C LEU A 90 10.77 -13.79 -16.38
N GLU A 91 10.69 -14.39 -15.19
CA GLU A 91 11.71 -15.33 -14.70
C GLU A 91 11.85 -16.55 -15.62
N GLU A 92 10.74 -17.13 -16.06
CA GLU A 92 10.73 -18.25 -17.01
C GLU A 92 11.37 -17.88 -18.36
N VAL A 93 11.13 -16.67 -18.86
CA VAL A 93 11.69 -16.18 -20.12
C VAL A 93 13.18 -15.84 -20.00
N ALA A 94 13.61 -15.33 -18.84
CA ALA A 94 15.00 -14.96 -18.60
C ALA A 94 15.97 -16.16 -18.63
N GLY A 95 15.46 -17.38 -18.41
CA GLY A 95 16.23 -18.61 -18.56
C GLY A 95 17.55 -18.63 -17.79
N GLU A 96 18.61 -19.16 -18.40
CA GLU A 96 19.95 -19.26 -17.78
C GLU A 96 20.78 -17.98 -17.87
N SER A 97 20.33 -16.95 -18.61
CA SER A 97 21.09 -15.70 -18.77
C SER A 97 21.24 -14.91 -17.47
N GLY A 98 20.42 -15.20 -16.45
CA GLY A 98 20.51 -14.60 -15.12
C GLY A 98 19.97 -13.17 -14.99
N ASP A 99 19.75 -12.48 -16.12
CA ASP A 99 19.18 -11.14 -16.16
C ASP A 99 17.64 -11.20 -16.23
N VAL A 100 16.99 -11.25 -15.06
CA VAL A 100 15.53 -11.17 -14.96
C VAL A 100 15.08 -9.73 -15.18
N ASP A 101 14.25 -9.50 -16.18
CA ASP A 101 13.71 -8.16 -16.47
C ASP A 101 12.74 -7.70 -15.36
N GLU A 102 12.69 -6.39 -15.12
CA GLU A 102 11.90 -5.81 -14.04
C GLU A 102 10.61 -5.17 -14.57
N ILE A 103 9.47 -5.51 -13.96
CA ILE A 103 8.20 -4.85 -14.28
C ILE A 103 8.23 -3.40 -13.80
N ARG A 104 8.28 -2.46 -14.74
CA ARG A 104 8.18 -1.01 -14.47
C ARG A 104 6.77 -0.46 -14.61
N PHE A 105 5.99 -1.02 -15.53
CA PHE A 105 4.64 -0.54 -15.82
C PHE A 105 3.82 -1.60 -16.56
N MET A 106 2.53 -1.71 -16.23
CA MET A 106 1.59 -2.58 -16.91
C MET A 106 0.33 -1.81 -17.27
N ARG A 107 -0.21 -2.08 -18.46
CA ARG A 107 -1.45 -1.45 -18.95
C ARG A 107 -2.36 -2.48 -19.57
N ILE A 108 -3.56 -2.62 -18.99
CA ILE A 108 -4.55 -3.61 -19.40
C ILE A 108 -5.80 -2.87 -19.84
N ARG A 109 -6.02 -2.80 -21.16
CA ARG A 109 -7.22 -2.20 -21.73
C ARG A 109 -8.28 -3.27 -21.94
N THR A 110 -9.44 -3.05 -21.36
CA THR A 110 -10.65 -3.84 -21.61
C THR A 110 -11.65 -2.98 -22.39
N LYS A 111 -12.78 -3.59 -22.81
CA LYS A 111 -13.85 -2.83 -23.48
C LYS A 111 -14.43 -1.72 -22.61
N ARG A 112 -14.36 -1.86 -21.28
CA ARG A 112 -15.05 -0.97 -20.33
C ARG A 112 -14.10 -0.10 -19.52
N HIS A 113 -12.90 -0.58 -19.25
CA HIS A 113 -11.95 0.07 -18.36
C HIS A 113 -10.52 -0.13 -18.87
N GLU A 114 -9.65 0.82 -18.56
CA GLU A 114 -8.20 0.69 -18.73
C GLU A 114 -7.56 0.68 -17.34
N LEU A 115 -6.82 -0.38 -17.01
CA LEU A 115 -6.14 -0.53 -15.73
C LEU A 115 -4.64 -0.29 -15.94
N LEU A 116 -4.10 0.71 -15.25
CA LEU A 116 -2.69 1.05 -15.24
C LEU A 116 -2.11 0.57 -13.90
N ILE A 117 -1.06 -0.23 -13.92
CA ILE A 117 -0.39 -0.73 -12.71
C ILE A 117 1.07 -0.32 -12.78
N SER A 118 1.52 0.43 -11.77
CA SER A 118 2.90 0.85 -11.60
C SER A 118 3.43 0.24 -10.30
N PRO A 119 4.25 -0.82 -10.37
CA PRO A 119 5.00 -1.29 -9.23
C PRO A 119 6.12 -0.29 -8.89
N ASP A 120 6.20 0.14 -7.63
CA ASP A 120 7.26 1.05 -7.17
C ASP A 120 7.73 0.69 -5.76
N GLY A 121 8.99 0.24 -5.64
CA GLY A 121 9.60 -0.18 -4.38
C GLY A 121 8.70 -1.10 -3.55
N ASN A 122 8.12 -0.52 -2.49
CA ASN A 122 7.29 -1.19 -1.50
C ASN A 122 5.78 -1.14 -1.77
N TYR A 123 5.36 -0.57 -2.90
CA TYR A 123 3.95 -0.32 -3.21
C TYR A 123 3.58 -0.78 -4.61
N LEU A 124 2.29 -1.06 -4.81
CA LEU A 124 1.68 -1.16 -6.13
C LEU A 124 0.64 -0.03 -6.26
N LEU A 125 0.81 0.83 -7.26
CA LEU A 125 -0.20 1.82 -7.62
C LEU A 125 -1.00 1.28 -8.80
N ALA A 126 -2.30 1.10 -8.62
CA ALA A 126 -3.24 0.76 -9.68
C ALA A 126 -4.21 1.93 -9.92
N VAL A 127 -4.43 2.30 -11.17
CA VAL A 127 -5.34 3.38 -11.58
C VAL A 127 -6.33 2.82 -12.59
N LEU A 128 -7.61 3.07 -12.37
CA LEU A 128 -8.68 2.69 -13.29
C LEU A 128 -9.11 3.90 -14.11
N HIS A 129 -9.02 3.79 -15.42
CA HIS A 129 -9.45 4.80 -16.39
C HIS A 129 -10.69 4.35 -17.17
N ASP A 130 -11.46 5.34 -17.62
CA ASP A 130 -12.47 5.19 -18.66
C ASP A 130 -11.81 5.25 -20.06
N PRO A 131 -11.78 4.14 -20.81
CA PRO A 131 -11.14 4.04 -22.12
C PRO A 131 -11.93 4.75 -23.23
N SER A 132 -13.13 5.27 -22.96
CA SER A 132 -13.92 6.06 -23.90
C SER A 132 -13.50 7.54 -23.92
N THR A 133 -12.65 7.95 -22.98
CA THR A 133 -12.21 9.34 -22.80
C THR A 133 -10.77 9.59 -23.22
N THR A 134 -10.06 8.56 -23.67
CA THR A 134 -8.68 8.56 -24.17
C THR A 134 -8.57 8.25 -25.66
#